data_AF-A0A023G8X2-F1
#
_entry.id   AF-A0A023G8X2-F1
#
_cell.length_a   1.000
_cell.length_b   1.000
_cell.length_c   1.000
_cell.angle_alpha   90.00
_cell.angle_beta   90.00
_cell.angle_gamma   90.00
#
_symmetry.space_group_name_H-M   'P 1'
#
loop_
_entity.id
_entity.type
_entity.pdbx_description
1 polymer ?
#
loop_
_entity_poly.entity_id
_entity_poly.type
_entity_poly.pdbx_seq_one_letter_code
_entity_poly.pdbx_strand_id
1 'polypeptide(L)'
;MGCFRLILATVFLLGYALTVSATTCQSDADCAGGQRCVLHRNFSSSANCETDRRCISGTPTTCACEQGFQCFVRDCPTSPYECVVLEHQNTRCGGSNGPQCGPDQVCGYKDTGLRCIKCPCYGTDLATCVNKKPTIACGPNSIIRVTRDGQDYECDGCASVTSVLTALLH
;
A
#
# COMPACT_ATOMS: atom_id res chain seq x y z
N MET A 1 -8.57 -52.99 -47.21
CA MET A 1 -7.88 -51.68 -47.12
C MET A 1 -8.94 -50.62 -46.89
N GLY A 2 -8.80 -49.79 -45.85
CA GLY A 2 -9.67 -48.64 -45.60
C GLY A 2 -10.13 -48.50 -44.14
N CYS A 3 -9.23 -48.06 -43.25
CA CYS A 3 -9.54 -47.69 -41.87
C CYS A 3 -10.41 -46.43 -41.82
N PHE A 4 -11.58 -46.49 -41.16
CA PHE A 4 -12.28 -45.31 -40.67
C PHE A 4 -11.61 -44.85 -39.36
N ARG A 5 -11.06 -43.64 -39.35
CA ARG A 5 -10.61 -42.97 -38.11
C ARG A 5 -11.49 -41.76 -37.83
N LEU A 6 -12.14 -41.79 -36.67
CA LEU A 6 -12.74 -40.62 -36.02
C LEU A 6 -11.64 -39.58 -35.77
N ILE A 7 -11.88 -38.33 -36.17
CA ILE A 7 -11.08 -37.18 -35.74
C ILE A 7 -11.94 -36.37 -34.78
N LEU A 8 -11.68 -36.55 -33.49
CA LEU A 8 -12.14 -35.67 -32.41
C LEU A 8 -11.24 -34.43 -32.44
N ALA A 9 -11.78 -33.27 -32.81
CA ALA A 9 -11.05 -32.00 -32.73
C ALA A 9 -11.19 -31.42 -31.32
N THR A 10 -10.20 -31.65 -30.45
CA THR A 10 -10.08 -30.97 -29.16
C THR A 10 -9.44 -29.60 -29.38
N VAL A 11 -10.25 -28.54 -29.30
CA VAL A 11 -9.76 -27.15 -29.25
C VAL A 11 -9.17 -26.90 -27.86
N PHE A 12 -7.84 -26.95 -27.75
CA PHE A 12 -7.13 -26.44 -26.60
C PHE A 12 -7.10 -24.91 -26.67
N LEU A 13 -7.97 -24.25 -25.92
CA LEU A 13 -7.81 -22.83 -25.57
C LEU A 13 -6.63 -22.71 -24.60
N LEU A 14 -5.43 -22.46 -25.14
CA LEU A 14 -4.29 -22.01 -24.35
C LEU A 14 -4.59 -20.59 -23.86
N GLY A 15 -5.05 -20.48 -22.62
CA GLY A 15 -5.02 -19.23 -21.88
C GLY A 15 -3.56 -18.84 -21.65
N TYR A 16 -3.05 -17.89 -22.42
CA TYR A 16 -1.78 -17.24 -22.12
C TYR A 16 -1.96 -16.41 -20.86
N ALA A 17 -1.60 -16.98 -19.71
CA ALA A 17 -1.26 -16.19 -18.55
C ALA A 17 0.03 -15.43 -18.91
N LEU A 18 -0.10 -14.15 -19.27
CA LEU A 18 1.04 -13.26 -19.39
C LEU A 18 1.65 -13.10 -17.98
N THR A 19 2.65 -13.92 -17.67
CA THR A 19 3.55 -13.66 -16.56
C THR A 19 4.36 -12.43 -16.94
N VAL A 20 3.88 -11.24 -16.57
CA VAL A 20 4.67 -10.02 -16.71
C VAL A 20 5.79 -10.11 -15.68
N SER A 21 6.92 -10.68 -16.08
CA SER A 21 8.15 -10.60 -15.29
C SER A 21 8.55 -9.13 -15.22
N ALA A 22 8.76 -8.62 -14.01
CA ALA A 22 9.16 -7.23 -13.81
C ALA A 22 10.52 -6.98 -14.50
N THR A 23 10.58 -6.02 -15.42
CA THR A 23 11.82 -5.65 -16.13
C THR A 23 12.78 -5.01 -15.15
N THR A 24 13.98 -5.57 -14.95
CA THR A 24 15.00 -4.93 -14.13
C THR A 24 15.51 -3.64 -14.78
N CYS A 25 15.86 -2.64 -13.97
CA CYS A 25 16.30 -1.33 -14.47
C CYS A 25 17.41 -0.74 -13.58
N GLN A 26 18.09 0.29 -14.08
CA GLN A 26 19.00 1.14 -13.31
C GLN A 26 18.50 2.58 -13.21
N SER A 27 17.65 3.03 -14.15
CA SER A 27 17.05 4.36 -14.17
C SER A 27 15.68 4.38 -14.84
N ASP A 28 14.89 5.45 -14.64
CA ASP A 28 13.56 5.62 -15.28
C ASP A 28 13.62 5.51 -16.81
N ALA A 29 14.77 5.77 -17.44
CA ALA A 29 14.95 5.67 -18.89
C ALA A 29 14.92 4.23 -19.42
N ASP A 30 15.14 3.24 -18.55
CA ASP A 30 15.07 1.82 -18.90
C ASP A 30 13.61 1.30 -18.98
N CYS A 31 12.64 2.15 -18.58
CA CYS A 31 11.26 1.76 -18.39
C CYS A 31 10.32 2.31 -19.47
N ALA A 32 9.27 1.56 -19.77
CA ALA A 32 8.26 1.98 -20.75
C ALA A 32 7.43 3.17 -20.23
N GLY A 33 6.76 3.89 -21.15
CA GLY A 33 5.97 5.06 -20.80
C GLY A 33 4.98 4.82 -19.66
N GLY A 34 5.01 5.67 -18.64
CA GLY A 34 4.20 5.55 -17.43
C GLY A 34 4.77 4.61 -16.35
N GLN A 35 5.99 4.09 -16.54
CA GLN A 35 6.73 3.33 -15.54
C GLN A 35 7.93 4.10 -14.99
N ARG A 36 8.41 3.69 -13.81
CA ARG A 36 9.62 4.17 -13.16
C ARG A 36 10.50 3.04 -12.69
N CYS A 37 11.79 3.31 -12.58
CA CYS A 37 12.73 2.35 -12.04
C CYS A 37 12.76 2.38 -10.51
N VAL A 38 12.25 1.32 -9.88
CA VAL A 38 12.11 1.26 -8.43
C VAL A 38 13.02 0.21 -7.84
N LEU A 39 13.82 0.62 -6.86
CA LEU A 39 14.69 -0.27 -6.09
C LEU A 39 13.92 -1.02 -5.00
N HIS A 40 13.97 -2.36 -5.02
CA HIS A 40 13.27 -3.24 -4.08
C HIS A 40 14.18 -3.79 -2.98
N ARG A 41 14.89 -2.93 -2.23
CA ARG A 41 15.96 -3.33 -1.28
C ARG A 41 15.59 -4.46 -0.29
N ASN A 42 14.31 -4.73 -0.06
CA ASN A 42 13.83 -5.78 0.85
C ASN A 42 13.62 -7.16 0.20
N PHE A 43 13.44 -7.23 -1.12
CA PHE A 43 13.13 -8.48 -1.85
C PHE A 43 14.18 -8.83 -2.89
N SER A 44 14.93 -7.83 -3.36
CA SER A 44 15.97 -8.00 -4.37
C SER A 44 17.02 -6.90 -4.24
N SER A 45 18.25 -7.21 -4.62
CA SER A 45 19.29 -6.19 -4.85
C SER A 45 19.09 -5.43 -6.18
N SER A 46 18.10 -5.81 -6.99
CA SER A 46 17.75 -5.18 -8.27
C SER A 46 16.58 -4.20 -8.16
N ALA A 47 16.59 -3.18 -9.01
CA ALA A 47 15.44 -2.32 -9.26
C ALA A 47 14.62 -2.85 -10.44
N ASN A 48 13.31 -2.59 -10.47
CA ASN A 48 12.41 -3.00 -11.55
C ASN A 48 11.55 -1.83 -12.06
N CYS A 49 11.16 -1.90 -13.33
CA CYS A 49 10.23 -0.99 -13.96
C CYS A 49 8.81 -1.26 -13.49
N GLU A 50 8.19 -0.26 -12.88
CA GLU A 50 6.87 -0.35 -12.30
C GLU A 50 6.01 0.83 -12.69
N THR A 51 4.70 0.62 -12.84
CA THR A 51 3.76 1.72 -13.12
C THR A 51 3.86 2.82 -12.06
N ASP A 52 3.94 4.07 -12.50
CA ASP A 52 4.01 5.24 -11.63
C ASP A 52 2.65 5.44 -10.93
N ARG A 53 2.59 5.14 -9.63
CA ARG A 53 1.39 5.24 -8.80
C ARG A 53 1.61 6.23 -7.67
N ARG A 54 1.89 7.49 -8.03
CA ARG A 54 2.05 8.58 -7.05
C ARG A 54 0.71 8.83 -6.34
N CYS A 55 0.77 9.08 -5.05
CA CYS A 55 -0.38 9.60 -4.29
C CYS A 55 -0.68 11.04 -4.74
N ILE A 56 -1.96 11.42 -4.83
CA ILE A 56 -2.35 12.80 -5.11
C ILE A 56 -2.84 13.45 -3.81
N SER A 57 -2.39 14.68 -3.54
CA SER A 57 -3.01 15.45 -2.46
C SER A 57 -4.47 15.68 -2.84
N GLY A 58 -5.41 15.26 -1.97
CA GLY A 58 -6.84 15.48 -2.18
C GLY A 58 -7.17 16.97 -2.19
N THR A 59 -8.37 17.34 -2.67
CA THR A 59 -8.82 18.73 -2.57
C THR A 59 -9.15 19.10 -1.12
N PRO A 60 -8.97 20.36 -0.68
CA PRO A 60 -9.20 20.75 0.72
C PRO A 60 -10.66 20.60 1.19
N THR A 61 -11.63 20.54 0.25
CA THR A 61 -13.06 20.71 0.55
C THR A 61 -13.93 19.52 0.19
N THR A 62 -13.49 18.61 -0.68
CA THR A 62 -14.27 17.42 -1.07
C THR A 62 -13.37 16.23 -1.36
N CYS A 63 -13.90 15.03 -1.14
CA CYS A 63 -13.19 13.80 -1.48
C CYS A 63 -13.53 13.32 -2.91
N ALA A 64 -13.05 14.07 -3.90
CA ALA A 64 -13.07 13.67 -5.30
C ALA A 64 -11.66 13.22 -5.70
N CYS A 65 -11.48 11.92 -5.94
CA CYS A 65 -10.19 11.35 -6.35
C CYS A 65 -10.22 10.95 -7.83
N GLU A 66 -9.06 10.98 -8.48
CA GLU A 66 -8.89 10.42 -9.82
C GLU A 66 -9.17 8.91 -9.84
N GLN A 67 -9.47 8.37 -11.03
CA GLN A 67 -9.73 6.93 -11.17
C GLN A 67 -8.53 6.11 -10.68
N GLY A 68 -8.79 5.10 -9.84
CA GLY A 68 -7.77 4.24 -9.26
C GLY A 68 -7.25 4.70 -7.88
N PHE A 69 -7.66 5.89 -7.44
CA PHE A 69 -7.35 6.41 -6.11
C PHE A 69 -8.52 6.23 -5.16
N GLN A 70 -8.20 6.13 -3.88
CA GLN A 70 -9.18 6.05 -2.80
C GLN A 70 -9.09 7.27 -1.90
N CYS A 71 -10.27 7.73 -1.49
CA CYS A 71 -10.45 8.78 -0.52
C CYS A 71 -10.17 8.27 0.90
N PHE A 72 -9.37 9.02 1.65
CA PHE A 72 -9.21 8.87 3.09
C PHE A 72 -9.62 10.17 3.78
N VAL A 73 -10.47 10.05 4.79
CA VAL A 73 -10.84 11.14 5.68
C VAL A 73 -9.82 11.20 6.81
N ARG A 74 -9.46 12.40 7.24
CA ARG A 74 -8.51 12.66 8.33
C ARG A 74 -9.14 13.55 9.37
N ASP A 75 -8.71 13.42 10.62
CA ASP A 75 -9.08 14.34 11.71
C ASP A 75 -8.24 15.63 11.66
N CYS A 76 -8.05 16.18 10.47
CA CYS A 76 -7.23 17.37 10.22
C CYS A 76 -8.09 18.52 9.69
N PRO A 77 -8.42 19.52 10.52
CA PRO A 77 -9.35 20.58 10.13
C PRO A 77 -8.93 21.37 8.89
N THR A 78 -7.62 21.55 8.68
CA THR A 78 -7.06 22.29 7.54
C THR A 78 -6.87 21.43 6.29
N SER A 79 -6.91 20.11 6.41
CA SER A 79 -6.71 19.17 5.30
C SER A 79 -7.42 17.84 5.56
N PRO A 80 -8.76 17.82 5.55
CA PRO A 80 -9.56 16.68 6.02
C PRO A 80 -9.60 15.49 5.04
N TYR A 81 -9.07 15.63 3.83
CA TYR A 81 -9.16 14.62 2.77
C TYR A 81 -7.80 14.31 2.14
N GLU A 82 -7.61 13.05 1.75
CA GLU A 82 -6.43 12.56 1.03
C GLU A 82 -6.84 11.55 -0.05
N CYS A 83 -6.21 11.60 -1.21
CA CYS A 83 -6.48 10.68 -2.32
C CYS A 83 -5.25 9.83 -2.60
N VAL A 84 -5.32 8.53 -2.31
CA VAL A 84 -4.13 7.67 -2.35
C VAL A 84 -4.40 6.37 -3.09
N VAL A 85 -3.39 5.87 -3.77
CA VAL A 85 -3.38 4.49 -4.27
C VAL A 85 -2.66 3.66 -3.22
N LEU A 86 -3.41 2.92 -2.40
CA LEU A 86 -2.85 2.02 -1.41
C LEU A 86 -2.99 0.58 -1.87
N GLU A 87 -1.85 -0.08 -2.07
CA GLU A 87 -1.81 -1.52 -2.28
C GLU A 87 -1.80 -2.28 -0.94
N HIS A 88 -2.23 -3.55 -0.97
CA HIS A 88 -2.36 -4.42 0.21
C HIS A 88 -3.15 -3.83 1.39
N GLN A 89 -4.29 -3.20 1.12
CA GLN A 89 -5.17 -2.67 2.18
C GLN A 89 -5.67 -3.76 3.13
N ASN A 90 -5.77 -4.99 2.65
CA ASN A 90 -6.16 -6.13 3.44
C ASN A 90 -5.19 -6.42 4.60
N THR A 91 -3.90 -6.12 4.52
CA THR A 91 -2.94 -6.37 5.61
C THR A 91 -2.77 -5.18 6.56
N ARG A 92 -3.55 -4.12 6.40
CA ARG A 92 -3.49 -2.89 7.19
C ARG A 92 -4.42 -2.94 8.40
N CYS A 93 -4.35 -1.93 9.26
CA CYS A 93 -5.34 -1.77 10.33
C CYS A 93 -6.75 -1.70 9.74
N GLY A 94 -7.66 -2.56 10.21
CA GLY A 94 -9.02 -2.69 9.67
C GLY A 94 -9.14 -3.54 8.40
N GLY A 95 -8.03 -4.02 7.84
CA GLY A 95 -8.02 -4.93 6.70
C GLY A 95 -8.34 -6.38 7.09
N SER A 96 -8.84 -7.18 6.14
CA SER A 96 -9.25 -8.57 6.37
C SER A 96 -8.12 -9.52 6.79
N ASN A 97 -6.89 -9.22 6.41
CA ASN A 97 -5.65 -9.91 6.77
C ASN A 97 -4.78 -9.05 7.72
N GLY A 98 -5.33 -7.98 8.28
CA GLY A 98 -4.66 -7.12 9.24
C GLY A 98 -4.61 -7.76 10.64
N PRO A 99 -3.84 -7.17 11.56
CA PRO A 99 -3.81 -7.66 12.93
C PRO A 99 -5.19 -7.52 13.58
N GLN A 100 -5.63 -8.59 14.25
CA GLN A 100 -6.90 -8.63 14.96
C GLN A 100 -6.66 -8.26 16.43
N CYS A 101 -6.93 -7.01 16.77
CA CYS A 101 -6.66 -6.50 18.11
C CYS A 101 -7.75 -6.89 19.11
N GLY A 102 -7.33 -7.19 20.34
CA GLY A 102 -8.25 -7.46 21.45
C GLY A 102 -9.08 -6.22 21.86
N PRO A 103 -10.05 -6.40 22.76
CA PRO A 103 -10.95 -5.31 23.20
C PRO A 103 -10.20 -4.13 23.84
N ASP A 104 -9.10 -4.40 24.53
CA ASP A 104 -8.25 -3.38 25.20
C ASP A 104 -7.05 -2.95 24.36
N GLN A 105 -7.05 -3.28 23.06
CA GLN A 105 -5.98 -2.95 22.14
C GLN A 105 -6.50 -2.11 20.98
N VAL A 106 -5.59 -1.36 20.38
CA VAL A 106 -5.84 -0.58 19.18
C VAL A 106 -4.79 -0.92 18.14
N CYS A 107 -5.19 -0.95 16.88
CA CYS A 107 -4.25 -1.16 15.78
C CYS A 107 -3.56 0.16 15.43
N GLY A 108 -2.24 0.11 15.26
CA GLY A 108 -1.44 1.23 14.77
C GLY A 108 -0.31 0.76 13.87
N TYR A 109 0.44 1.72 13.35
CA TYR A 109 1.53 1.49 12.41
C TYR A 109 2.87 1.77 13.08
N LYS A 110 3.73 0.75 13.09
CA LYS A 110 5.09 0.83 13.62
C LYS A 110 6.09 1.00 12.49
N ASP A 111 6.90 2.06 12.54
CA ASP A 111 8.00 2.27 11.60
C ASP A 111 8.99 1.08 11.69
N THR A 112 9.28 0.49 10.54
CA THR A 112 10.26 -0.60 10.40
C THR A 112 11.69 -0.09 10.23
N GLY A 113 11.87 1.22 10.04
CA GLY A 113 13.13 1.87 9.69
C GLY A 113 13.45 1.80 8.20
N LEU A 114 12.60 1.17 7.39
CA LEU A 114 12.76 1.13 5.95
C LEU A 114 12.37 2.48 5.36
N ARG A 115 13.15 2.96 4.41
CA ARG A 115 12.87 4.18 3.65
C ARG A 115 12.46 3.77 2.25
N CYS A 116 11.38 4.36 1.79
CA CYS A 116 10.81 4.04 0.51
C CYS A 116 10.89 5.25 -0.43
N ILE A 117 11.16 4.94 -1.70
CA ILE A 117 11.27 5.93 -2.78
C ILE A 117 10.17 5.76 -3.84
N LYS A 118 9.20 4.86 -3.62
CA LYS A 118 8.10 4.53 -4.54
C LYS A 118 6.75 4.53 -3.85
N CYS A 119 5.79 5.31 -4.34
CA CYS A 119 4.39 5.12 -3.96
C CYS A 119 3.70 4.06 -4.84
N PRO A 120 2.90 3.14 -4.25
CA PRO A 120 2.75 2.91 -2.80
C PRO A 120 3.96 2.20 -2.20
N CYS A 121 4.29 2.60 -0.97
CA CYS A 121 5.42 2.04 -0.24
C CYS A 121 5.01 0.78 0.51
N TYR A 122 5.77 -0.28 0.30
CA TYR A 122 5.55 -1.56 0.95
C TYR A 122 6.54 -1.78 2.07
N GLY A 123 6.03 -2.23 3.21
CA GLY A 123 6.83 -2.72 4.32
C GLY A 123 7.60 -1.64 5.08
N THR A 124 7.40 -0.35 4.80
CA THR A 124 7.94 0.72 5.66
C THR A 124 7.32 0.71 7.04
N ASP A 125 6.10 0.20 7.13
CA ASP A 125 5.33 0.17 8.36
C ASP A 125 4.69 -1.19 8.56
N LEU A 126 4.62 -1.58 9.83
CA LEU A 126 3.96 -2.80 10.27
C LEU A 126 2.67 -2.42 11.02
N ALA A 127 1.53 -2.87 10.51
CA ALA A 127 0.29 -2.82 11.27
C ALA A 127 0.41 -3.78 12.47
N THR A 128 0.24 -3.26 13.68
CA THR A 128 0.38 -4.00 14.93
C THR A 128 -0.63 -3.56 15.97
N CYS A 129 -0.96 -4.45 16.90
CA CYS A 129 -1.78 -4.10 18.05
C CYS A 129 -0.91 -3.56 19.18
N VAL A 130 -1.41 -2.50 19.83
CA VAL A 130 -0.84 -1.92 21.05
C VAL A 130 -1.92 -1.74 22.10
N ASN A 131 -1.56 -1.81 23.37
CA ASN A 131 -2.53 -1.66 24.47
C ASN A 131 -3.06 -0.24 24.53
N LYS A 132 -4.38 -0.06 24.65
CA LYS A 132 -5.00 1.25 24.80
C LYS A 132 -4.51 1.92 26.09
N LYS A 133 -4.26 3.22 26.02
CA LYS A 133 -3.95 4.05 27.18
C LYS A 133 -5.18 4.86 27.59
N PRO A 134 -5.63 4.81 28.87
CA PRO A 134 -6.81 5.54 29.32
C PRO A 134 -6.71 7.07 29.13
N THR A 135 -5.49 7.59 29.09
CA THR A 135 -5.20 9.02 28.91
C THR A 135 -5.15 9.45 27.43
N ILE A 136 -5.23 8.53 26.48
CA ILE A 136 -5.11 8.80 25.05
C ILE A 136 -6.41 8.40 24.35
N ALA A 137 -7.15 9.40 23.89
CA ALA A 137 -8.32 9.21 23.03
C ALA A 137 -7.99 9.70 21.61
N CYS A 138 -7.81 8.77 20.68
CA CYS A 138 -7.64 9.12 19.26
C CYS A 138 -8.98 9.50 18.65
N GLY A 139 -8.96 10.47 17.74
CA GLY A 139 -10.11 10.70 16.87
C GLY A 139 -10.35 9.50 15.94
N PRO A 140 -11.58 9.36 15.41
CA PRO A 140 -11.98 8.18 14.64
C PRO A 140 -11.22 7.99 13.32
N ASN A 141 -10.62 9.05 12.77
CA ASN A 141 -9.86 9.01 11.53
C ASN A 141 -8.37 9.35 11.74
N SER A 142 -7.93 9.41 13.00
CA SER A 142 -6.55 9.67 13.35
C SER A 142 -5.70 8.44 13.08
N ILE A 143 -4.50 8.63 12.51
CA ILE A 143 -3.58 7.52 12.33
C ILE A 143 -2.82 7.30 13.63
N ILE A 144 -2.76 6.05 14.07
CA ILE A 144 -2.02 5.66 15.26
C ILE A 144 -0.60 5.29 14.86
N ARG A 145 0.37 6.07 15.32
CA ARG A 145 1.80 5.81 15.14
C ARG A 145 2.32 5.13 16.38
N VAL A 146 2.83 3.91 16.22
CA VAL A 146 3.39 3.11 17.30
C VAL A 146 4.87 3.44 17.43
N THR A 147 5.33 3.66 18.66
CA THR A 147 6.75 3.92 18.94
C THR A 147 7.63 2.74 18.53
N ARG A 148 8.91 3.01 18.30
CA ARG A 148 9.86 2.00 17.79
C ARG A 148 10.05 0.80 18.73
N ASP A 149 9.90 0.99 20.03
CA ASP A 149 9.90 -0.09 21.03
C ASP A 149 8.59 -0.90 21.05
N GLY A 150 7.54 -0.40 20.40
CA GLY A 150 6.22 -1.04 20.33
C GLY A 150 5.39 -0.95 21.60
N GLN A 151 5.82 -0.13 22.57
CA GLN A 151 5.17 -0.03 23.89
C GLN A 151 4.23 1.16 24.02
N ASP A 152 4.38 2.17 23.14
CA ASP A 152 3.61 3.40 23.18
C ASP A 152 3.06 3.74 21.79
N TYR A 153 2.14 4.70 21.73
CA TYR A 153 1.61 5.22 20.50
C TYR A 153 1.15 6.67 20.65
N GLU A 154 1.14 7.37 19.52
CA GLU A 154 0.59 8.71 19.38
C GLU A 154 -0.53 8.69 18.34
N CYS A 155 -1.53 9.55 18.55
CA CYS A 155 -2.61 9.76 17.58
C CYS A 155 -2.25 10.99 16.73
N ASP A 156 -2.12 10.81 15.43
CA ASP A 156 -1.86 11.91 14.50
C ASP A 156 -3.11 12.10 13.62
N GLY A 157 -3.91 13.10 13.95
CA GLY A 157 -5.12 13.46 13.20
C GLY A 157 -4.83 14.07 11.83
N CYS A 158 -3.62 14.63 11.65
CA CYS A 158 -3.17 15.25 10.40
C CYS A 158 -2.20 14.38 9.60
N ALA A 159 -1.82 13.22 10.13
CA ALA A 159 -1.02 12.24 9.41
C ALA A 159 -1.66 11.91 8.07
N SER A 160 -0.88 12.09 7.02
CA SER A 160 -1.20 11.51 5.74
C SER A 160 -1.03 9.99 5.83
N VAL A 161 -1.99 9.26 5.28
CA VAL A 161 -1.90 7.79 5.15
C VAL A 161 -0.68 7.44 4.30
N THR A 162 -0.34 8.29 3.32
CA THR A 162 0.93 8.21 2.60
C THR A 162 2.11 8.48 3.53
N SER A 163 2.18 9.61 4.26
CA SER A 163 3.38 9.97 5.03
C SER A 163 3.70 8.97 6.13
N VAL A 164 2.69 8.42 6.79
CA VAL A 164 2.88 7.33 7.76
C VAL A 164 3.38 6.10 7.03
N LEU A 165 2.73 5.68 5.94
CA LEU A 165 2.94 4.38 5.32
C LEU A 165 4.00 4.36 4.22
N THR A 166 4.77 5.44 4.08
CA THR A 166 5.87 5.56 3.12
C THR A 166 7.18 5.97 3.76
N ALA A 167 7.16 6.35 5.06
CA ALA A 167 8.26 7.04 5.71
C ALA A 167 8.84 8.22 4.89
N LEU A 168 8.04 8.80 3.98
CA LEU A 168 8.35 10.07 3.35
C LEU A 168 8.31 11.11 4.48
N LEU A 169 9.50 11.47 4.92
CA LEU A 169 9.75 12.45 5.97
C LEU A 169 8.93 13.72 5.70
N HIS A 170 8.40 14.29 6.79
CA HIS A 170 8.01 15.70 6.84
C HIS A 170 9.17 16.60 6.41
#